data_AF-A0A3S8UW08-F1
#
_entry.id   AF-A0A3S8UW08-F1
#
_cell.length_a   1.000
_cell.length_b   1.000
_cell.length_c   1.000
_cell.angle_alpha   90.00
_cell.angle_beta   90.00
_cell.angle_gamma   90.00
#
_symmetry.space_group_name_H-M   'P 1'
#
loop_
_entity.id
_entity.type
_entity.pdbx_description
1 polymer ?
#
loop_
_entity_poly.entity_id
_entity_poly.type
_entity_poly.pdbx_seq_one_letter_code
_entity_poly.pdbx_strand_id
1 'polypeptide(L)' 'MKLDIAQLEIKNKHLIQESIELKKQLIFLKIKKKTEQKINIHIIKKTQHKISQILQLHRFNQINNK' A
#
# COMPACT_ATOMS: atom_id res chain seq x y z
N MET A 1 -4.53 -26.50 8.79
CA MET A 1 -4.46 -25.96 7.42
C MET A 1 -3.03 -25.48 7.19
N LYS A 2 -2.22 -26.19 6.40
CA LYS A 2 -0.85 -25.75 6.08
C LYS A 2 -0.96 -24.74 4.94
N LEU A 3 -0.64 -23.47 5.20
CA LEU A 3 -0.41 -22.51 4.13
C LEU A 3 0.94 -22.83 3.49
N ASP A 4 0.96 -23.15 2.20
CA ASP A 4 2.19 -23.42 1.47
C ASP A 4 3.07 -22.17 1.41
N ILE A 5 4.38 -22.33 1.63
CA ILE A 5 5.36 -21.24 1.65
C ILE A 5 5.31 -20.42 0.35
N ALA A 6 5.08 -21.07 -0.79
CA ALA A 6 4.91 -20.43 -2.08
C ALA A 6 3.72 -19.44 -2.13
N GLN A 7 2.60 -19.76 -1.47
CA GLN A 7 1.43 -18.88 -1.42
C GLN A 7 1.70 -17.63 -0.59
N LEU A 8 2.47 -17.76 0.50
CA LEU A 8 2.88 -16.64 1.34
C LEU A 8 3.82 -15.68 0.59
N GLU A 9 4.76 -16.20 -0.19
CA GLU A 9 5.66 -15.38 -1.03
C GLU A 9 4.89 -14.60 -2.10
N ILE A 10 3.95 -15.26 -2.80
CA ILE A 10 3.10 -14.61 -3.80
C ILE A 10 2.29 -13.48 -3.16
N LYS A 11 1.71 -13.73 -1.97
CA LYS A 11 0.95 -12.72 -1.23
C LYS A 11 1.81 -11.52 -0.83
N ASN A 12 3.04 -11.76 -0.37
CA ASN A 12 3.97 -10.66 -0.04
C ASN A 12 4.37 -9.85 -1.28
N LYS A 13 4.64 -10.50 -2.42
CA LYS A 13 4.91 -9.79 -3.69
C LYS A 13 3.73 -8.92 -4.11
N HIS A 14 2.50 -9.43 -3.98
CA HIS A 14 1.29 -8.67 -4.27
C HIS A 14 1.15 -7.44 -3.38
N LEU A 15 1.39 -7.57 -2.07
CA LEU A 15 1.34 -6.44 -1.12
C LEU A 15 2.35 -5.33 -1.47
N ILE A 16 3.56 -5.71 -1.86
CA ILE A 16 4.58 -4.74 -2.30
C ILE A 16 4.11 -4.00 -3.55
N GLN A 17 3.59 -4.74 -4.54
CA GLN A 17 3.07 -4.18 -5.78
C GLN A 17 1.90 -3.22 -5.52
N GLU A 18 0.97 -3.60 -4.64
CA GLU A 18 -0.15 -2.75 -4.23
C GLU A 18 0.33 -1.44 -3.58
N SER A 19 1.36 -1.52 -2.72
CA SER A 19 1.97 -0.32 -2.12
C SER A 19 2.59 0.60 -3.17
N ILE A 20 3.26 0.06 -4.19
CA ILE A 20 3.83 0.86 -5.29
C ILE A 20 2.71 1.59 -6.04
N GLU A 21 1.62 0.89 -6.35
CA GLU A 21 0.51 1.48 -7.09
C GLU A 21 -0.20 2.57 -6.29
N LEU A 22 -0.44 2.34 -5.00
CA LEU A 22 -1.01 3.35 -4.10
C LEU A 22 -0.12 4.59 -3.98
N LYS A 23 1.21 4.44 -3.99
CA LYS A 23 2.15 5.57 -4.01
C LYS A 23 2.05 6.39 -5.29
N LYS A 24 1.93 5.73 -6.46
CA LYS A 24 1.69 6.42 -7.73
C LYS A 24 0.37 7.20 -7.70
N GLN A 25 -0.71 6.58 -7.23
CA GLN A 25 -2.01 7.24 -7.06
C GLN A 25 -1.90 8.47 -6.13
N LEU A 26 -1.16 8.35 -5.03
CA LEU A 26 -0.94 9.45 -4.11
C LEU A 26 -0.21 10.63 -4.77
N ILE A 27 0.77 10.37 -5.64
CA ILE A 27 1.47 11.40 -6.42
C ILE A 27 0.47 12.12 -7.34
N PHE A 28 -0.35 11.39 -8.10
CA PHE A 28 -1.37 12.00 -8.95
C PHE A 28 -2.36 12.84 -8.15
N LEU A 29 -2.81 12.39 -6.98
CA LEU A 29 -3.69 13.18 -6.12
C LEU A 29 -3.02 14.46 -5.60
N LYS A 30 -1.73 14.41 -5.28
CA LYS A 30 -0.95 15.60 -4.89
C LYS A 30 -0.78 16.58 -6.05
N ILE A 31 -0.55 16.09 -7.27
CA ILE A 31 -0.49 16.93 -8.47
C ILE A 31 -1.83 17.63 -8.66
N LYS A 32 -2.94 16.88 -8.63
CA LYS A 32 -4.30 17.44 -8.75
C LYS A 32 -4.59 18.49 -7.67
N LYS A 33 -4.13 18.26 -6.43
CA LYS A 33 -4.23 19.24 -5.33
C LYS A 33 -3.46 20.53 -5.67
N LYS A 34 -2.22 20.39 -6.18
CA LYS A 34 -1.35 21.52 -6.51
C LYS A 34 -1.87 22.31 -7.71
N THR A 35 -2.53 21.65 -8.65
CA THR A 35 -3.18 22.28 -9.81
C THR A 35 -4.62 22.76 -9.50
N GLU A 36 -5.00 22.82 -8.22
CA GLU A 36 -6.31 23.29 -7.74
C GLU A 36 -7.51 22.59 -8.37
N GLN A 37 -7.31 21.38 -8.90
CA GLN A 37 -8.39 20.56 -9.42
C GLN A 37 -9.28 20.10 -8.27
N LYS A 38 -10.59 20.02 -8.54
CA LYS A 38 -11.56 19.52 -7.55
C LYS A 38 -11.21 18.08 -7.17
N ILE A 39 -10.74 17.91 -5.94
CA ILE A 39 -10.40 16.60 -5.38
C ILE A 39 -11.05 16.40 -4.02
N ASN A 40 -11.36 15.15 -3.71
CA ASN A 40 -11.78 14.78 -2.37
C ASN A 40 -10.55 14.51 -1.50
N ILE A 41 -10.28 15.40 -0.54
CA ILE A 41 -9.13 15.32 0.38
C ILE A 41 -9.14 14.02 1.20
N HIS A 42 -10.31 13.45 1.49
CA HIS A 42 -10.40 12.18 2.21
C HIS A 42 -9.80 11.02 1.42
N ILE A 43 -9.76 11.09 0.09
CA ILE A 43 -9.10 10.07 -0.73
C ILE A 43 -7.60 10.07 -0.45
N ILE A 44 -6.96 11.24 -0.35
CA ILE A 44 -5.53 11.35 0.01
C ILE A 44 -5.28 10.69 1.37
N LYS A 45 -6.10 11.01 2.39
CA LYS A 45 -5.96 10.45 3.74
C LYS A 45 -6.16 8.93 3.74
N LYS A 46 -7.16 8.43 3.02
CA LYS A 46 -7.43 6.99 2.87
C LYS A 46 -6.27 6.27 2.19
N THR A 47 -5.75 6.81 1.08
CA THR A 47 -4.61 6.23 0.35
C THR A 47 -3.36 6.20 1.23
N GLN A 48 -3.05 7.27 1.98
CA GLN A 48 -1.93 7.30 2.93
C GLN A 48 -2.08 6.26 4.04
N HIS A 49 -3.27 6.15 4.62
CA HIS A 49 -3.54 5.16 5.68
C HIS A 49 -3.37 3.74 5.16
N LYS A 50 -3.88 3.44 3.96
CA LYS A 50 -3.74 2.12 3.32
C LYS A 50 -2.28 1.76 3.04
N ILE A 51 -1.47 2.71 2.58
CA ILE A 51 -0.02 2.51 2.42
C ILE A 51 0.63 2.17 3.76
N SER A 52 0.29 2.90 4.83
CA SER A 52 0.83 2.65 6.17
C SER A 52 0.48 1.26 6.69
N GLN A 53 -0.77 0.82 6.52
CA GLN A 53 -1.21 -0.53 6.88
C GLN A 53 -0.42 -1.63 6.16
N ILE A 54 -0.21 -1.48 4.84
CA ILE A 54 0.55 -2.45 4.05
C ILE A 54 2.01 -2.52 4.54
N LEU A 55 2.64 -1.38 4.81
CA LEU A 55 4.02 -1.34 5.31
C LEU A 55 4.15 -1.96 6.71
N GLN A 56 3.19 -1.71 7.60
CA GLN A 56 3.14 -2.33 8.91
C GLN A 56 3.01 -3.86 8.80
N LEU A 57 2.10 -4.34 7.95
CA LEU A 57 1.89 -5.77 7.74
C LEU A 57 3.14 -6.43 7.13
N HIS A 58 3.77 -5.78 6.16
CA HIS A 58 5.02 -6.26 5.58
C HIS A 58 6.14 -6.37 6.63
N ARG A 59 6.30 -5.36 7.50
CA ARG A 59 7.27 -5.38 8.59
C ARG A 59 6.97 -6.50 9.60
N PHE A 60 5.71 -6.68 9.98
CA PHE A 60 5.29 -7.76 10.86
C PHE A 60 5.63 -9.14 10.28
N ASN A 61 5.34 -9.37 9.00
CA ASN A 61 5.68 -10.61 8.32
C ASN A 61 7.20 -10.86 8.28
N GLN A 62 8.03 -9.82 8.11
CA GLN A 62 9.48 -9.96 8.14
C GLN A 62 10.03 -10.35 9.52
N ILE A 63 9.38 -9.90 10.60
CA ILE A 63 9.78 -10.24 11.97
C ILE A 63 9.43 -11.70 12.29
N ASN A 64 8.24 -12.16 11.89
CA ASN A 64 7.76 -13.51 12.23
C ASN A 64 8.33 -14.61 11.34
N ASN A 65 8.84 -14.26 10.15
CA ASN A 65 9.50 -15.21 9.24
C ASN A 65 11.03 -15.28 9.47
N LYS A 66 11.54 -14.61 10.51
CA LYS A 66 12.94 -14.62 10.94
C LYS A 66 13.11 -15.60 12.08
#